data_AF-A0AAV0CXA8-F1
#
_entry.id   AF-A0AAV0CXA8-F1
#
_cell.length_a   1.000
_cell.length_b   1.000
_cell.length_c   1.000
_cell.angle_alpha   90.00
_cell.angle_beta   90.00
_cell.angle_gamma   90.00
#
_symmetry.space_group_name_H-M   'P 1'
#
loop_
_entity.id
_entity.type
_entity.pdbx_description
1 polymer ?
#
loop_
_entity_poly.entity_id
_entity_poly.type
_entity_poly.pdbx_seq_one_letter_code
_entity_poly.pdbx_strand_id
1 'polypeptide(L)'
;MIPENLVQKLKDKLSDIVKLKLPNGCEWEVHFERSKEKAWFDDGLASFIQDNSIGIHFFLLFKYAENSHFNVHVFDLTTTEIDYPSKTSSSGITPDTMSGN
;
A
#
# COMPACT_ATOMS: atom_id res chain seq x y z
N MET A 1 1.32 -14.15 6.57
CA MET A 1 1.81 -14.27 7.96
C MET A 1 3.13 -13.54 8.08
N ILE A 2 3.33 -12.79 9.17
CA ILE A 2 4.53 -11.97 9.38
C ILE A 2 5.49 -12.69 10.33
N PRO A 3 6.81 -12.75 10.03
CA PRO A 3 7.81 -13.37 10.90
C PRO A 3 7.83 -12.76 12.31
N GLU A 4 7.92 -13.61 13.34
CA GLU A 4 7.80 -13.21 14.76
C GLU A 4 8.83 -12.17 15.20
N ASN A 5 10.07 -12.29 14.72
CA ASN A 5 11.14 -11.33 15.00
C ASN A 5 10.83 -9.94 14.43
N LEU A 6 10.06 -9.86 13.34
CA LEU A 6 9.59 -8.60 12.77
C LEU A 6 8.40 -8.07 13.59
N VAL A 7 7.48 -8.94 14.00
CA VAL A 7 6.36 -8.57 14.88
C VAL A 7 6.85 -7.95 16.18
N GLN A 8 7.86 -8.54 16.83
CA GLN A 8 8.42 -8.00 18.08
C GLN A 8 9.04 -6.61 17.89
N LYS A 9 9.74 -6.37 16.78
CA LYS A 9 10.34 -5.04 16.47
C LYS A 9 9.30 -3.98 16.14
N LEU A 10 8.15 -4.38 15.62
CA LEU A 10 7.08 -3.49 15.17
C LEU A 10 5.94 -3.36 16.19
N LYS A 11 5.95 -4.15 17.26
CA LYS A 11 4.85 -4.26 18.24
C LYS A 11 4.43 -2.92 18.84
N ASP A 12 5.39 -2.07 19.20
CA ASP A 12 5.09 -0.79 19.85
C ASP A 12 5.05 0.39 18.86
N LYS A 13 5.25 0.10 17.56
CA LYS A 13 5.38 1.12 16.51
C LYS A 13 4.17 1.22 15.59
N LEU A 14 3.35 0.17 15.55
CA LEU A 14 2.19 0.09 14.68
C LEU A 14 0.90 0.37 15.45
N SER A 15 -0.04 1.01 14.78
CA SER A 15 -1.44 1.14 15.18
C SER A 15 -2.23 -0.08 14.70
N ASP A 16 -3.53 -0.13 15.01
CA ASP A 16 -4.43 -1.19 14.53
C ASP A 16 -4.75 -1.05 13.03
N ILE A 17 -4.53 0.15 12.48
CA ILE A 17 -4.62 0.44 11.05
C ILE A 17 -3.24 0.85 10.58
N VAL A 18 -2.79 0.22 9.49
CA VAL A 18 -1.56 0.58 8.78
C VAL A 18 -1.87 1.07 7.39
N LYS A 19 -0.95 1.84 6.82
CA LYS A 19 -1.06 2.36 5.45
C LYS A 19 -0.02 1.69 4.56
N LEU A 20 -0.48 1.07 3.50
CA LEU A 20 0.36 0.50 2.44
C LEU A 20 0.46 1.49 1.30
N LYS A 21 1.67 1.96 1.00
CA LYS A 21 1.95 2.96 -0.03
C LYS A 21 2.75 2.36 -1.16
N LEU A 22 2.28 2.50 -2.40
CA LEU A 22 3.03 2.12 -3.60
C LEU A 22 3.91 3.27 -4.11
N PRO A 23 4.90 2.98 -4.98
CA PRO A 23 5.78 4.00 -5.55
C PRO A 23 5.05 5.08 -6.36
N ASN A 24 3.89 4.78 -6.94
CA ASN A 24 3.04 5.78 -7.60
C ASN A 24 2.27 6.70 -6.62
N GLY A 25 2.46 6.53 -5.31
CA GLY A 25 1.83 7.32 -4.27
C GLY A 25 0.40 6.89 -3.92
N CYS A 26 -0.14 5.83 -4.52
CA CYS A 26 -1.40 5.24 -4.07
C CYS A 26 -1.23 4.65 -2.67
N GLU A 27 -2.26 4.82 -1.82
CA GLU A 27 -2.27 4.35 -0.44
C GLU A 27 -3.53 3.54 -0.16
N TRP A 28 -3.38 2.46 0.60
CA TRP A 28 -4.47 1.61 1.11
C TRP A 28 -4.37 1.52 2.62
N GLU A 29 -5.51 1.64 3.30
CA GLU A 29 -5.63 1.37 4.72
C GLU A 29 -5.94 -0.11 4.93
N VAL A 30 -5.19 -0.73 5.83
CA VAL A 30 -5.25 -2.17 6.09
C VAL A 30 -5.25 -2.39 7.60
N HIS A 31 -6.18 -3.20 8.08
CA HIS A 31 -6.22 -3.62 9.46
C HIS A 31 -5.04 -4.53 9.76
N PHE A 32 -4.39 -4.24 10.88
CA PHE A 32 -3.23 -4.96 11.35
C PHE A 32 -3.54 -5.65 12.67
N GLU A 33 -3.76 -6.96 12.59
CA GLU A 33 -4.10 -7.78 13.73
C GLU A 33 -2.88 -8.47 14.32
N ARG A 34 -2.90 -8.60 15.65
CA ARG A 34 -1.82 -9.22 16.42
C ARG A 34 -2.40 -10.08 17.52
N SER A 35 -1.89 -11.29 17.59
CA SER A 35 -2.02 -12.19 18.74
C SER A 35 -0.68 -12.27 19.48
N LYS A 36 -0.61 -13.06 20.56
CA LYS A 36 0.62 -13.20 21.37
C LYS A 36 1.85 -13.63 20.54
N GLU A 37 1.64 -14.42 19.48
CA GLU A 37 2.71 -15.05 18.71
C GLU A 37 2.69 -14.68 17.22
N LYS A 38 1.55 -14.20 16.70
CA LYS A 38 1.36 -13.99 15.26
C LYS A 38 0.84 -12.59 14.98
N ALA A 39 1.25 -12.03 13.85
CA ALA A 39 0.61 -10.86 13.28
C ALA A 39 0.32 -11.07 11.79
N TRP A 40 -0.74 -10.44 11.33
CA TRP A 40 -1.17 -10.48 9.93
C TRP A 40 -1.90 -9.19 9.57
N PHE A 41 -1.95 -8.94 8.27
CA PHE A 41 -2.86 -7.97 7.69
C PHE A 41 -4.19 -8.66 7.44
N ASP A 42 -5.27 -8.03 7.84
CA ASP A 42 -6.63 -8.57 7.74
C ASP A 42 -7.44 -7.73 6.75
N ASP A 43 -8.50 -7.06 7.20
CA ASP A 43 -9.33 -6.18 6.37
C ASP A 43 -8.51 -5.18 5.56
N GLY A 44 -8.85 -5.03 4.28
CA GLY A 44 -8.19 -4.11 3.34
C GLY A 44 -7.03 -4.71 2.55
N LEU A 45 -6.39 -5.80 3.03
CA LEU A 45 -5.32 -6.44 2.26
C LEU A 45 -5.83 -7.04 0.95
N ALA A 46 -7.01 -7.67 0.98
CA ALA A 46 -7.63 -8.26 -0.21
C ALA A 46 -7.92 -7.20 -1.29
N SER A 47 -8.43 -6.03 -0.89
CA SER A 47 -8.65 -4.90 -1.80
C SER A 47 -7.34 -4.39 -2.39
N PHE A 48 -6.30 -4.24 -1.56
CA PHE A 48 -4.96 -3.88 -2.04
C PHE A 48 -4.43 -4.87 -3.10
N ILE A 49 -4.60 -6.17 -2.89
CA ILE A 49 -4.18 -7.21 -3.85
C ILE A 49 -4.98 -7.11 -5.15
N GLN A 50 -6.30 -6.97 -5.05
CA GLN A 50 -7.21 -6.90 -6.19
C GLN A 50 -6.99 -5.65 -7.03
N ASP A 51 -6.94 -4.47 -6.42
CA ASP A 51 -6.79 -3.18 -7.10
C ASP A 51 -5.49 -3.08 -7.87
N ASN A 52 -4.44 -3.77 -7.40
CA ASN A 52 -3.12 -3.77 -8.01
C ASN A 52 -2.86 -5.03 -8.87
N SER A 53 -3.88 -5.85 -9.11
CA SER A 53 -3.77 -7.09 -9.92
C SER A 53 -2.62 -8.00 -9.47
N ILE A 54 -2.37 -8.07 -8.17
CA ILE A 54 -1.26 -8.85 -7.60
C ILE A 54 -1.62 -10.33 -7.67
N GLY A 55 -0.87 -11.07 -8.48
CA GLY A 55 -1.11 -12.47 -8.74
C GLY A 55 -0.38 -13.43 -7.78
N ILE A 56 -0.64 -14.72 -7.97
CA ILE A 56 0.15 -15.78 -7.35
C ILE A 56 1.61 -15.66 -7.84
N HIS A 57 2.55 -15.91 -6.93
CA HIS A 57 4.01 -15.84 -7.14
C HIS A 57 4.59 -14.43 -7.24
N PHE A 58 3.79 -13.39 -7.00
CA PHE A 58 4.30 -12.06 -6.80
C PHE A 58 4.93 -11.97 -5.41
N PHE A 59 5.99 -11.16 -5.28
CA PHE A 59 6.66 -10.91 -4.02
C PHE A 59 6.46 -9.46 -3.60
N LEU A 60 6.08 -9.25 -2.34
CA LEU A 60 5.87 -7.92 -1.79
C LEU A 60 6.98 -7.61 -0.79
N LEU A 61 7.67 -6.49 -1.00
CA LEU A 61 8.65 -5.98 -0.08
C LEU A 61 8.04 -4.83 0.74
N PHE A 62 7.87 -5.07 2.03
CA PHE A 62 7.35 -4.08 2.98
C PHE A 62 8.51 -3.34 3.65
N LYS A 63 8.69 -2.06 3.32
CA LYS A 63 9.64 -1.17 3.99
C LYS A 63 8.89 -0.30 4.99
N TYR A 64 9.11 -0.54 6.28
CA TYR A 64 8.56 0.32 7.33
C TYR A 64 9.18 1.72 7.21
N ALA A 65 8.34 2.74 7.06
CA ALA A 65 8.77 4.13 7.04
C ALA A 65 8.71 4.71 8.46
N GLU A 66 7.52 5.07 8.93
CA GLU A 66 7.21 5.57 10.27
C GLU A 66 5.67 5.72 10.40
N ASN A 67 5.15 5.96 11.62
CA ASN A 67 3.72 6.22 11.88
C ASN A 67 2.77 5.21 11.21
N SER A 68 3.02 3.92 11.36
CA SER A 68 2.19 2.86 10.76
C SER A 68 2.13 2.87 9.23
N HIS A 69 3.08 3.50 8.54
CA HIS A 69 3.18 3.46 7.07
C HIS A 69 4.24 2.45 6.61
N PHE A 70 3.88 1.71 5.56
CA PHE A 70 4.77 0.83 4.83
C PHE A 70 4.84 1.27 3.37
N ASN A 71 6.05 1.52 2.88
CA ASN A 71 6.29 1.58 1.44
C ASN A 71 6.38 0.15 0.92
N VAL A 72 5.48 -0.21 0.01
CA VAL A 72 5.36 -1.55 -0.55
C VAL A 72 5.88 -1.52 -1.98
N HIS A 73 6.80 -2.43 -2.28
CA HIS A 73 7.25 -2.69 -3.64
C HIS A 73 6.77 -4.07 -4.07
N VAL A 74 6.19 -4.16 -5.26
CA VAL A 74 5.60 -5.38 -5.81
C VAL A 74 6.49 -5.87 -6.94
N PHE A 75 6.95 -7.11 -6.82
CA PHE A 75 7.76 -7.79 -7.81
C PHE A 75 6.96 -8.93 -8.41
N ASP A 76 7.02 -9.05 -9.73
CA ASP A 76 6.39 -10.14 -10.44
C ASP A 76 7.21 -11.44 -10.36
N LEU A 77 6.74 -12.44 -11.10
CA LEU A 77 7.39 -13.74 -11.28
C LEU A 77 8.82 -13.67 -11.80
N THR A 78 9.20 -12.62 -12.54
CA THR A 78 10.56 -12.42 -13.04
C THR A 78 11.44 -11.71 -12.03
N THR A 79 10.96 -11.53 -10.79
CA THR A 79 11.65 -10.79 -9.72
C THR A 79 11.95 -9.34 -10.14
N THR A 80 11.16 -8.80 -11.07
CA THR A 80 11.26 -7.42 -11.53
C THR A 80 10.15 -6.62 -10.89
N GLU A 81 10.46 -5.40 -10.45
CA GLU A 81 9.43 -4.52 -9.89
C GLU A 81 8.44 -4.15 -10.99
N ILE A 82 7.13 -4.25 -10.70
CA ILE A 82 6.09 -3.96 -11.69
C ILE A 82 5.99 -2.47 -11.96
N ASP A 83 5.50 -2.12 -13.16
CA ASP A 83 5.14 -0.74 -13.47
C ASP A 83 3.85 -0.35 -12.75
N TYR A 84 3.88 0.81 -12.10
CA TYR A 84 2.72 1.37 -11.42
C TYR A 84 2.10 2.45 -12.30
N PRO A 85 0.82 2.34 -12.69
CA PRO A 85 0.18 3.39 -13.47
C PRO A 85 0.16 4.70 -12.66
N SER A 86 0.65 5.78 -13.28
CA SER A 86 0.64 7.12 -12.72
C SER A 86 -0.81 7.59 -12.58
N LYS A 87 -1.16 8.17 -11.43
CA LYS A 87 -2.38 8.98 -11.35
C LYS A 87 -2.13 10.26 -12.16
N THR A 88 -2.58 10.29 -13.41
CA THR A 88 -2.75 11.58 -14.10
C THR A 88 -3.85 12.33 -13.38
N SER A 89 -3.48 13.36 -12.61
CA SER A 89 -4.42 14.37 -12.15
C SER A 89 -5.02 15.02 -13.40
N SER A 90 -6.23 14.62 -13.78
CA SER A 90 -7.02 15.39 -14.73
C SER A 90 -7.38 16.70 -14.06
N SER A 91 -6.48 17.68 -14.11
CA SER A 91 -6.82 19.08 -13.87
C SER A 91 -7.81 19.44 -14.98
N GLY A 92 -9.10 19.37 -14.66
CA GLY A 92 -10.16 19.77 -15.57
C GLY A 92 -9.91 21.21 -16.01
N ILE A 93 -9.69 21.39 -17.31
CA ILE A 93 -9.76 22.69 -17.95
C ILE A 93 -11.20 23.18 -17.75
N THR A 94 -11.41 24.19 -16.93
CA THR A 94 -12.69 24.91 -16.88
C THR A 94 -12.84 25.73 -18.16
N PRO A 95 -14.00 25.72 -18.84
CA PRO A 95 -14.21 26.53 -20.05
C PRO A 95 -14.14 28.01 -19.70
N ASP A 96 -13.46 28.77 -20.56
CA ASP A 96 -13.26 30.21 -20.47
C ASP A 96 -14.56 30.98 -20.17
N THR A 97 -14.52 31.81 -19.14
CA THR A 97 -15.53 32.85 -18.90
C THR A 97 -15.45 33.88 -20.03
N MET A 98 -16.36 33.83 -21.00
CA MET A 98 -16.62 34.99 -21.86
C MET A 98 -17.36 36.05 -21.04
N SER A 99 -16.63 37.07 -20.57
CA SER A 99 -17.20 38.33 -20.10
C SER A 99 -17.22 39.31 -21.27
N GLY A 100 -18.37 39.44 -21.93
CA GLY A 100 -18.67 40.57 -22.81
C GLY A 100 -19.28 41.70 -21.99
N ASN A 101 -18.67 42.88 -22.09
CA ASN A 101 -19.29 44.18 -21.78
C ASN A 101 -19.33 44.98 -23.08
#